data_AF-A0ABD6PRX7-F1
#
_entry.id   AF-A0ABD6PRX7-F1
#
_cell.length_a   1.000
_cell.length_b   1.000
_cell.length_c   1.000
_cell.angle_alpha   90.00
_cell.angle_beta   90.00
_cell.angle_gamma   90.00
#
_symmetry.space_group_name_H-M   'P 1'
#
loop_
_entity.id
_entity.type
_entity.pdbx_description
1 polymer ?
#
loop_
_entity_poly.entity_id
_entity_poly.type
_entity_poly.pdbx_seq_one_letter_code
_entity_poly.pdbx_strand_id
1 'polypeptide(L)'
;MKKFLLTAIVALSAATAGASDYIEHKIYSDKNFEQNRAKAVKILEQRGYQVHDVEADSRRGQPVLDIEAFKDGREYDIVLSYPDLKIIKERIDY
;
A
#
# COMPACT_ATOMS: atom_id res chain seq x y z
N MET A 1 38.31 25.65 6.09
CA MET A 1 37.51 25.68 7.34
C MET A 1 36.05 25.52 6.92
N LYS A 2 35.15 24.72 7.49
CA LYS A 2 35.09 23.78 8.63
C LYS A 2 34.05 22.71 8.20
N LYS A 3 34.34 21.43 8.48
CA LYS A 3 33.40 20.32 8.24
C LYS A 3 32.37 20.31 9.37
N PHE A 4 31.08 20.34 9.05
CA PHE A 4 30.03 20.09 10.04
C PHE A 4 29.44 18.71 9.78
N LEU A 5 29.82 17.77 10.64
CA LEU A 5 29.14 16.50 10.83
C LEU A 5 27.87 16.78 11.62
N LEU A 6 26.70 16.44 11.06
CA LEU A 6 25.46 16.34 11.82
C LEU A 6 25.12 14.87 11.98
N THR A 7 25.38 14.34 13.17
CA THR A 7 24.84 13.07 13.63
C THR A 7 23.39 13.31 14.03
N ALA A 8 22.43 12.95 13.16
CA ALA A 8 21.02 12.95 13.51
C ALA A 8 20.63 11.56 14.03
N ILE A 9 20.35 11.49 15.32
CA ILE A 9 19.80 10.30 15.99
C ILE A 9 18.35 10.15 15.53
N VAL A 10 18.07 9.09 14.77
CA VAL A 10 16.72 8.77 14.27
C VAL A 10 15.89 8.20 15.43
N ALA A 11 15.06 9.03 16.04
CA ALA A 11 14.00 8.61 16.98
C ALA A 11 12.61 8.65 16.29
N LEU A 12 12.50 8.15 15.05
CA LEU A 12 11.29 8.28 14.24
C LEU A 12 10.26 7.14 14.39
N SER A 13 10.60 6.04 15.07
CA SER A 13 9.84 4.77 14.92
C SER A 13 8.44 4.77 15.56
N ALA A 14 8.22 5.53 16.65
CA ALA A 14 6.92 5.56 17.32
C ALA A 14 5.90 6.47 16.60
N ALA A 15 6.37 7.54 15.96
CA ALA A 15 5.51 8.44 15.17
C ALA A 15 5.05 7.77 13.87
N THR A 16 5.85 6.87 13.30
CA THR A 16 5.51 6.18 12.04
C THR A 16 4.43 5.11 12.23
N ALA A 17 4.39 4.40 13.36
CA ALA A 17 3.35 3.41 13.64
C ALA A 17 1.97 4.08 13.79
N GLY A 18 1.86 5.09 14.66
CA GLY A 18 0.59 5.82 14.84
C GLY A 18 0.13 6.58 13.59
N ALA A 19 1.06 7.00 12.71
CA ALA A 19 0.71 7.58 11.42
C ALA A 19 0.14 6.54 10.43
N SER A 20 0.62 5.29 10.49
CA SER A 20 0.08 4.19 9.67
C SER A 20 -1.36 3.87 10.06
N ASP A 21 -1.61 3.62 11.35
CA ASP A 21 -2.94 3.31 11.88
C ASP A 21 -3.95 4.43 11.55
N TYR A 22 -3.52 5.69 11.63
CA TYR A 22 -4.35 6.82 11.25
C TYR A 22 -4.71 6.80 9.76
N ILE A 23 -3.74 6.54 8.87
CA ILE A 23 -3.97 6.49 7.43
C ILE A 23 -4.89 5.33 7.06
N GLU A 24 -4.63 4.14 7.59
CA GLU A 24 -5.46 2.95 7.41
C GLU A 24 -6.92 3.23 7.84
N HIS A 25 -7.09 3.78 9.05
CA HIS A 25 -8.41 4.17 9.54
C HIS A 25 -9.11 5.19 8.63
N LYS A 26 -8.35 6.13 8.06
CA LYS A 26 -8.88 7.13 7.10
C LYS A 26 -9.32 6.50 5.78
N ILE A 27 -8.63 5.47 5.30
CA ILE A 27 -9.01 4.73 4.09
C ILE A 27 -10.30 3.94 4.37
N TYR A 28 -10.36 3.16 5.44
CA TYR A 28 -11.57 2.40 5.79
C TYR A 28 -12.79 3.31 6.08
N SER A 29 -12.56 4.52 6.57
CA SER A 29 -13.61 5.52 6.80
C SER A 29 -14.01 6.31 5.55
N ASP A 30 -13.34 6.11 4.40
CA ASP A 30 -13.74 6.73 3.14
C ASP A 30 -15.06 6.12 2.65
N LYS A 31 -16.06 6.97 2.40
CA LYS A 31 -17.35 6.55 1.85
C LYS A 31 -17.25 5.81 0.51
N ASN A 32 -16.13 5.98 -0.22
CA ASN A 32 -15.89 5.32 -1.50
C ASN A 32 -15.02 4.07 -1.37
N PHE A 33 -14.62 3.67 -0.15
CA PHE A 33 -13.67 2.57 0.07
C PHE A 33 -14.08 1.30 -0.67
N GLU A 34 -15.28 0.78 -0.42
CA GLU A 34 -15.78 -0.43 -1.08
C GLU A 34 -15.86 -0.30 -2.60
N GLN A 35 -16.21 0.89 -3.11
CA GLN A 35 -16.24 1.14 -4.54
C GLN A 35 -14.83 1.11 -5.15
N ASN A 36 -13.84 1.69 -4.47
CA ASN A 36 -12.46 1.72 -4.92
C ASN A 36 -11.78 0.35 -4.78
N ARG A 37 -12.07 -0.39 -3.69
CA ARG A 37 -11.67 -1.79 -3.51
C ARG A 37 -12.20 -2.66 -4.65
N ALA A 38 -13.48 -2.56 -5.00
CA ALA A 38 -14.06 -3.28 -6.13
C ALA A 38 -13.45 -2.87 -7.48
N LYS A 39 -13.10 -1.59 -7.68
CA LYS A 39 -12.37 -1.14 -8.89
C LYS A 39 -10.96 -1.73 -8.96
N ALA A 40 -10.25 -1.78 -7.83
CA ALA A 40 -8.91 -2.36 -7.73
C ALA A 40 -8.92 -3.84 -8.16
N VAL A 41 -9.87 -4.61 -7.61
CA VAL A 41 -10.09 -6.01 -8.00
C VAL A 41 -10.31 -6.12 -9.52
N LYS A 42 -11.23 -5.34 -10.09
CA LYS A 42 -11.51 -5.36 -11.53
C LYS A 42 -10.29 -5.02 -12.40
N ILE A 43 -9.49 -4.04 -12.00
CA ILE A 43 -8.25 -3.67 -12.72
C ILE A 43 -7.29 -4.86 -12.78
N LEU A 44 -7.14 -5.59 -11.68
CA LEU A 44 -6.24 -6.73 -11.59
C LEU A 44 -6.80 -7.97 -12.30
N GLU A 45 -8.09 -8.25 -12.17
CA GLU A 45 -8.77 -9.31 -12.92
C GLU A 45 -8.63 -9.12 -14.44
N GLN A 46 -8.78 -7.88 -14.93
CA GLN A 46 -8.55 -7.54 -16.35
C GLN A 46 -7.11 -7.76 -16.80
N ARG A 47 -6.15 -7.78 -15.87
CA ARG A 47 -4.73 -8.08 -16.12
C ARG A 47 -4.40 -9.57 -15.91
N GLY A 48 -5.40 -10.41 -15.64
CA GLY A 48 -5.26 -11.86 -15.48
C GLY A 48 -4.91 -12.32 -14.06
N TYR A 49 -5.09 -11.46 -13.05
CA TYR A 49 -4.91 -11.84 -11.66
C TYR A 49 -6.20 -12.41 -11.06
N GLN A 50 -6.03 -13.34 -10.13
CA GLN A 50 -7.06 -13.82 -9.22
C GLN A 50 -6.78 -13.19 -7.86
N VAL A 51 -7.49 -12.11 -7.53
CA VAL A 51 -7.31 -11.39 -6.27
C VAL A 51 -7.99 -12.16 -5.14
N HIS A 52 -7.28 -12.45 -4.06
CA HIS A 52 -7.86 -13.11 -2.89
C HIS A 52 -7.84 -12.25 -1.63
N ASP A 53 -6.95 -11.26 -1.53
CA ASP A 53 -6.97 -10.30 -0.44
C ASP A 53 -6.72 -8.86 -0.90
N VAL A 54 -7.36 -7.90 -0.21
CA VAL A 54 -7.20 -6.46 -0.45
C VAL A 54 -7.38 -5.73 0.87
N GLU A 55 -6.27 -5.19 1.39
CA GLU A 55 -6.22 -4.46 2.65
C GLU A 55 -5.84 -2.99 2.43
N ALA A 56 -6.32 -2.11 3.30
CA ALA A 56 -5.84 -0.74 3.36
C ALA A 56 -4.55 -0.69 4.19
N ASP A 57 -3.54 0.01 3.69
CA ASP A 57 -2.28 0.21 4.43
C ASP A 57 -1.67 1.59 4.13
N SER A 58 -0.54 1.89 4.76
CA SER A 58 0.29 3.03 4.45
C SER A 58 1.71 2.61 4.06
N ARG A 59 2.22 3.16 2.94
CA ARG A 59 3.62 2.99 2.55
C ARG A 59 4.32 4.34 2.52
N ARG A 60 5.30 4.51 3.40
CA ARG A 60 6.05 5.78 3.59
C ARG A 60 5.11 6.96 3.85
N GLY A 61 4.04 6.73 4.62
CA GLY A 61 3.03 7.74 4.96
C GLY A 61 2.08 8.11 3.82
N GLN A 62 1.98 7.28 2.78
CA GLN A 62 1.01 7.43 1.71
C GLN A 62 -0.03 6.31 1.77
N PRO A 63 -1.33 6.61 1.55
CA PRO A 63 -2.39 5.61 1.55
C PRO A 63 -2.27 4.67 0.34
N VAL A 64 -2.38 3.38 0.59
CA VAL A 64 -2.29 2.33 -0.43
C VAL A 64 -3.35 1.25 -0.20
N LEU A 65 -3.56 0.44 -1.22
CA LEU A 65 -4.13 -0.89 -1.08
C LEU A 65 -3.00 -1.90 -1.29
N ASP A 66 -2.75 -2.74 -0.28
CA ASP A 66 -1.90 -3.91 -0.38
C ASP A 66 -2.79 -5.09 -0.80
N ILE A 67 -2.34 -5.84 -1.81
CA ILE A 67 -3.15 -6.82 -2.51
C ILE A 67 -2.33 -8.08 -2.72
N GLU A 68 -2.88 -9.19 -2.26
CA GLU A 68 -2.40 -10.52 -2.60
C GLU A 68 -3.23 -11.09 -3.75
N ALA A 69 -2.54 -11.58 -4.78
CA ALA A 69 -3.21 -12.14 -5.95
C ALA A 69 -2.39 -13.22 -6.65
N PHE A 70 -3.08 -14.19 -7.25
CA PHE A 70 -2.45 -15.24 -8.06
C PHE A 70 -2.48 -14.91 -9.55
N LYS A 71 -1.40 -15.23 -10.27
CA LYS A 71 -1.35 -15.25 -11.73
C LYS A 71 -0.36 -16.31 -12.22
N ASP A 72 -0.80 -17.15 -13.15
CA ASP A 72 0.00 -18.23 -13.73
C ASP A 72 0.64 -19.15 -12.68
N GLY A 73 -0.13 -19.47 -11.62
CA GLY A 73 0.30 -20.35 -10.52
C GLY A 73 1.28 -19.72 -9.53
N ARG A 74 1.47 -18.40 -9.57
CA ARG A 74 2.35 -17.66 -8.66
C ARG A 74 1.56 -16.60 -7.90
N GLU A 75 1.88 -16.44 -6.63
CA GLU A 75 1.37 -15.37 -5.78
C GLU A 75 2.16 -14.09 -6.02
N TYR A 76 1.47 -12.96 -5.94
CA TYR A 76 2.03 -11.63 -6.11
C TYR A 76 1.60 -10.73 -4.96
N ASP A 77 2.56 -10.01 -4.40
CA ASP A 77 2.36 -8.80 -3.61
C ASP A 77 2.27 -7.61 -4.59
N ILE A 78 1.07 -7.03 -4.66
CA ILE A 78 0.74 -5.91 -5.52
C ILE A 78 0.29 -4.74 -4.63
N VAL A 79 0.83 -3.56 -4.92
CA VAL A 79 0.46 -2.33 -4.19
C VAL A 79 -0.12 -1.34 -5.17
N LEU A 80 -1.32 -0.85 -4.85
CA LEU A 80 -1.97 0.23 -5.58
C LEU A 80 -1.98 1.50 -4.72
N SER A 81 -1.73 2.66 -5.31
CA SER A 81 -1.99 3.94 -4.64
C SER A 81 -3.48 4.09 -4.34
N TYR A 82 -3.86 4.69 -3.22
CA TYR A 82 -5.26 5.03 -2.93
C TYR A 82 -5.49 6.55 -2.95
N PRO A 83 -6.57 7.09 -3.56
CA PRO A 83 -7.66 6.41 -4.28
C PRO A 83 -7.40 6.26 -5.80
N ASP A 84 -6.24 6.66 -6.30
CA ASP A 84 -5.92 6.69 -7.74
C ASP A 84 -5.82 5.30 -8.41
N LEU A 85 -5.62 4.25 -7.61
CA LEU A 85 -5.48 2.85 -8.04
C LEU A 85 -4.36 2.58 -9.05
N LYS A 86 -3.30 3.40 -9.05
CA LYS A 86 -2.08 3.18 -9.84
C LYS A 86 -1.25 2.10 -9.18
N ILE A 87 -0.79 1.14 -9.97
CA ILE A 87 0.10 0.07 -9.48
C ILE A 87 1.48 0.66 -9.25
N ILE A 88 1.93 0.63 -8.00
CA ILE A 88 3.24 1.16 -7.55
C ILE A 88 4.21 0.07 -7.11
N LYS A 89 3.72 -1.16 -6.92
CA LYS A 89 4.52 -2.39 -6.75
C LYS A 89 3.77 -3.56 -7.37
N GLU A 90 4.51 -4.44 -8.01
CA GLU A 90 4.04 -5.72 -8.56
C GLU A 90 5.23 -6.70 -8.49
N ARG A 91 5.22 -7.62 -7.53
CA ARG A 91 6.32 -8.56 -7.28
C ARG A 91 5.75 -9.93 -6.97
N ILE A 92 6.44 -10.97 -7.42
CA ILE A 92 6.17 -12.35 -6.97
C ILE A 92 6.46 -12.41 -5.47
N ASP A 93 5.52 -12.97 -4.71
CA ASP A 93 5.73 -13.28 -3.29
C ASP A 93 6.45 -14.65 -3.18
N TYR A 94 7.54 -14.70 -2.43
CA TYR A 94 8.51 -15.82 -2.42
C TYR A 94 8.62 -16.50 -1.06
#